data_AF-A0A3C0P122-F1
#
_entry.id   AF-A0A3C0P122-F1
#
_cell.length_a   1.000
_cell.length_b   1.000
_cell.length_c   1.000
_cell.angle_alpha   90.00
_cell.angle_beta   90.00
_cell.angle_gamma   90.00
#
_symmetry.space_group_name_H-M   'P 1'
#
loop_
_entity.id
_entity.type
_entity.pdbx_description
1 polymer ?
#
loop_
_entity_poly.entity_id
_entity_poly.type
_entity_poly.pdbx_seq_one_letter_code
_entity_poly.pdbx_strand_id
1 'polypeptide(L)'
;MSIIKAKDINEHSPWQEMTIGGEIYEGGTARLTKTGEWRSDRPVWIADKCRQCLLCVPFCPDASIPVEDGKRTEFDFDHCKGCGICWNVCPFDAIRMEKEVKE
;
A
#
# COMPACT_ATOMS: atom_id res chain seq x y z
N MET A 1 22.80 -7.66 -22.18
CA MET A 1 21.63 -8.24 -21.49
C MET A 1 20.56 -7.17 -21.48
N SER A 2 19.39 -7.42 -22.06
CA SER A 2 18.28 -6.46 -21.97
C SER A 2 17.61 -6.68 -20.63
N ILE A 3 17.79 -5.75 -19.70
CA ILE A 3 17.15 -5.77 -18.38
C ILE A 3 15.74 -5.20 -18.56
N ILE A 4 14.72 -5.85 -18.00
CA ILE A 4 13.34 -5.34 -18.05
C ILE A 4 13.16 -4.17 -17.07
N LYS A 5 12.32 -3.20 -17.45
CA LYS A 5 12.03 -2.05 -16.59
C LYS A 5 11.11 -2.47 -15.45
N ALA A 6 11.14 -1.74 -14.33
CA ALA A 6 10.34 -2.11 -13.15
C ALA A 6 8.84 -2.19 -13.45
N LYS A 7 8.34 -1.33 -14.34
CA LYS A 7 6.94 -1.32 -14.79
C LYS A 7 6.51 -2.57 -15.59
N ASP A 8 7.48 -3.30 -16.13
CA ASP A 8 7.26 -4.46 -16.99
C ASP A 8 7.47 -5.79 -16.22
N ILE A 9 7.90 -5.72 -14.94
CA ILE A 9 8.06 -6.88 -14.05
C ILE A 9 6.70 -7.39 -13.57
N ASN A 10 6.48 -8.69 -13.69
CA ASN A 10 5.28 -9.39 -13.21
C ASN A 10 5.62 -10.83 -12.78
N GLU A 11 4.61 -11.59 -12.35
CA GLU A 11 4.73 -12.97 -11.86
C GLU A 11 5.28 -13.97 -12.90
N HIS A 12 5.30 -13.61 -14.18
CA HIS A 12 5.86 -14.41 -15.27
C HIS A 12 7.27 -13.97 -15.70
N SER A 13 7.79 -12.87 -15.14
CA SER A 13 9.13 -12.38 -15.46
C SER A 13 10.20 -13.38 -14.99
N PRO A 14 11.03 -13.93 -15.90
CA PRO A 14 12.08 -14.86 -15.51
C PRO A 14 13.22 -14.14 -14.80
N TRP A 15 13.87 -14.82 -13.85
CA TRP A 15 14.94 -14.21 -13.05
C TRP A 15 16.14 -13.75 -13.90
N GLN A 16 16.34 -14.32 -15.09
CA GLN A 16 17.40 -13.94 -16.03
C GLN A 16 17.21 -12.56 -16.66
N GLU A 17 15.98 -12.03 -16.64
CA GLU A 17 15.64 -10.71 -17.16
C GLU A 17 15.72 -9.62 -16.07
N MET A 18 15.86 -10.03 -14.81
CA MET A 18 16.00 -9.13 -13.67
C MET A 18 17.41 -8.51 -13.60
N THR A 19 17.54 -7.49 -12.77
CA THR A 19 18.82 -6.89 -12.42
C THR A 19 19.69 -7.88 -11.65
N ILE A 20 21.00 -7.85 -11.91
CA ILE A 20 21.96 -8.70 -11.19
C ILE A 20 21.85 -8.37 -9.70
N GLY A 21 21.60 -9.38 -8.87
CA GLY A 21 21.49 -9.21 -7.42
C GLY A 21 20.31 -8.35 -6.96
N GLY A 22 19.33 -8.05 -7.81
CA GLY A 22 18.22 -7.16 -7.45
C GLY A 22 18.62 -5.69 -7.35
N GLU A 23 19.71 -5.28 -8.01
CA GLU A 23 20.12 -3.87 -8.09
C GLU A 23 18.99 -2.98 -8.61
N ILE A 24 18.86 -1.77 -8.05
CA ILE A 24 17.82 -0.82 -8.43
C ILE A 24 18.43 0.23 -9.36
N TYR A 25 18.14 0.14 -10.66
CA TYR A 25 18.63 1.10 -11.65
C TYR A 25 17.62 2.21 -12.00
N GLU A 26 16.36 2.05 -11.60
CA GLU A 26 15.29 3.04 -11.81
C GLU A 26 14.78 3.54 -10.46
N GLY A 27 14.72 4.87 -10.28
CA GLY A 27 14.13 5.47 -9.07
C GLY A 27 12.61 5.44 -9.10
N GLY A 28 11.98 5.50 -7.92
CA GLY A 28 10.52 5.67 -7.81
C GLY A 28 9.69 4.44 -8.15
N THR A 29 10.27 3.23 -8.11
CA THR A 29 9.57 1.97 -8.42
C THR A 29 8.46 1.62 -7.42
N ALA A 30 8.45 2.23 -6.24
CA ALA A 30 7.43 1.99 -5.20
C ALA A 30 5.99 2.20 -5.70
N ARG A 31 5.77 3.09 -6.68
CA ARG A 31 4.45 3.31 -7.32
C ARG A 31 4.06 2.21 -8.30
N LEU A 32 5.04 1.49 -8.84
CA LEU A 32 4.85 0.44 -9.85
C LEU A 32 4.73 -0.94 -9.20
N THR A 33 5.40 -1.12 -8.06
CA THR A 33 5.38 -2.39 -7.32
C THR A 33 4.15 -2.46 -6.42
N LYS A 34 3.11 -3.16 -6.89
CA LYS A 34 1.91 -3.44 -6.11
C LYS A 34 2.25 -4.40 -4.96
N THR A 35 2.09 -3.94 -3.73
CA THR A 35 2.40 -4.71 -2.51
C THR A 35 1.15 -5.17 -1.75
N GLY A 36 -0.04 -4.94 -2.33
CA GLY A 36 -1.32 -5.28 -1.72
C GLY A 36 -1.49 -6.76 -1.38
N GLU A 37 -0.85 -7.66 -2.14
CA GLU A 37 -0.92 -9.10 -1.89
C GLU A 37 -0.26 -9.55 -0.58
N TRP A 38 0.49 -8.66 0.10
CA TRP A 38 1.18 -9.01 1.35
C TRP A 38 0.23 -9.04 2.56
N ARG A 39 -1.02 -8.61 2.38
CA ARG A 39 -2.03 -8.56 3.45
C ARG A 39 -2.42 -9.94 3.95
N SER A 40 -2.38 -10.12 5.27
CA SER A 40 -3.16 -11.15 5.98
C SER A 40 -4.47 -10.59 6.54
N ASP A 41 -4.46 -9.29 6.89
CA ASP A 41 -5.58 -8.52 7.38
C ASP A 41 -5.62 -7.18 6.63
N ARG A 42 -6.80 -6.58 6.45
CA ARG A 42 -7.00 -5.28 5.82
C ARG A 42 -7.67 -4.28 6.75
N PRO A 43 -7.33 -2.98 6.65
CA PRO A 43 -8.09 -1.94 7.32
C PRO A 43 -9.42 -1.69 6.60
N VAL A 44 -10.47 -1.43 7.38
CA VAL A 44 -11.79 -1.00 6.91
C VAL A 44 -12.08 0.37 7.49
N TRP A 45 -12.40 1.33 6.63
CA TRP A 45 -12.75 2.68 7.05
C TRP A 45 -14.19 2.76 7.54
N ILE A 46 -14.39 3.27 8.74
CA ILE A 46 -15.70 3.58 9.31
C ILE A 46 -15.90 5.10 9.17
N ALA A 47 -16.39 5.51 8.00
CA ALA A 47 -16.50 6.93 7.63
C ALA A 47 -17.25 7.77 8.66
N ASP A 48 -18.32 7.24 9.25
CA ASP A 48 -19.15 7.92 10.25
C ASP A 48 -18.38 8.31 11.53
N LYS A 49 -17.34 7.55 11.88
CA LYS A 49 -16.49 7.83 13.06
C LYS A 49 -15.29 8.72 12.72
N CYS A 50 -14.98 8.89 11.43
CA CYS A 50 -13.79 9.60 11.01
C CYS A 50 -13.96 11.13 11.16
N ARG A 51 -13.03 11.76 11.89
CA ARG A 51 -12.99 13.23 12.05
C ARG A 51 -12.16 13.96 11.00
N GLN A 52 -11.66 13.26 9.99
CA GLN A 52 -10.77 13.82 8.96
C GLN A 52 -9.55 14.56 9.55
N CYS A 53 -9.03 14.09 10.69
CA CYS A 53 -7.84 14.67 11.33
C CYS A 53 -6.52 14.36 10.61
N LEU A 54 -6.57 13.49 9.59
CA LEU A 54 -5.45 13.01 8.78
C LEU A 54 -4.30 12.32 9.53
N LEU A 55 -4.41 12.07 10.84
CA LEU A 55 -3.34 11.44 11.62
C LEU A 55 -2.89 10.08 11.07
N CYS A 56 -3.80 9.30 10.48
CA CYS A 56 -3.45 8.02 9.87
C CYS A 56 -2.56 8.14 8.62
N VAL A 57 -2.59 9.27 7.91
CA VAL A 57 -1.89 9.49 6.64
C VAL A 57 -0.37 9.54 6.82
N PRO A 58 0.23 10.43 7.65
CA PRO A 58 1.68 10.48 7.82
C PRO A 58 2.25 9.25 8.54
N PHE A 59 1.41 8.50 9.26
CA PHE A 59 1.81 7.25 9.91
C PHE A 59 1.75 6.04 8.97
N CYS A 60 1.15 6.15 7.78
CA CYS A 60 1.16 5.08 6.81
C CYS A 60 2.53 5.01 6.13
N PRO A 61 3.35 3.95 6.38
CA PRO A 61 4.70 3.87 5.83
C PRO A 61 4.72 3.71 4.30
N ASP A 62 3.62 3.23 3.73
CA ASP A 62 3.46 2.94 2.31
C ASP A 62 2.58 3.96 1.58
N ALA A 63 2.26 5.10 2.24
CA ALA A 63 1.43 6.17 1.69
C ALA A 63 0.08 5.70 1.08
N SER A 64 -0.47 4.59 1.58
CA SER A 64 -1.66 3.91 1.01
C SER A 64 -3.00 4.50 1.49
N ILE A 65 -3.00 5.76 1.94
CA ILE A 65 -4.19 6.50 2.36
C ILE A 65 -4.19 7.82 1.59
N PRO A 66 -4.83 7.89 0.42
CA PRO A 66 -4.84 9.09 -0.40
C PRO A 66 -5.63 10.22 0.29
N VAL A 67 -5.32 11.45 -0.10
CA VAL A 67 -5.95 12.65 0.41
C VAL A 67 -6.41 13.51 -0.77
N GLU A 68 -7.70 13.82 -0.80
CA GLU A 68 -8.35 14.68 -1.78
C GLU A 68 -9.10 15.78 -1.04
N ASP A 69 -8.94 17.04 -1.48
CA ASP A 69 -9.58 18.21 -0.86
C ASP A 69 -9.40 18.30 0.68
N GLY A 70 -8.21 17.92 1.15
CA GLY A 70 -7.86 17.92 2.58
C GLY A 70 -8.54 16.83 3.41
N LYS A 71 -9.16 15.83 2.77
CA LYS A 71 -9.82 14.70 3.43
C LYS A 71 -9.20 13.40 2.96
N ARG A 72 -9.03 12.45 3.88
CA ARG A 72 -8.63 11.09 3.50
C ARG A 72 -9.73 10.41 2.70
N THR A 73 -9.35 9.72 1.63
CA THR A 73 -10.22 8.86 0.82
C THR A 73 -9.90 7.38 1.09
N GLU A 74 -10.55 6.46 0.37
CA GLU A 74 -10.38 5.03 0.60
C GLU A 74 -8.94 4.54 0.49
N PHE A 75 -8.65 3.42 1.17
CA PHE A 75 -7.32 2.84 1.16
C PHE A 75 -6.92 2.43 -0.27
N ASP A 76 -5.68 2.73 -0.63
CA ASP A 76 -5.06 2.16 -1.82
C ASP A 76 -4.68 0.70 -1.53
N PHE A 77 -5.58 -0.23 -1.87
CA PHE A 77 -5.34 -1.66 -1.67
C PHE A 77 -4.35 -2.27 -2.67
N ASP A 78 -3.87 -1.55 -3.68
CA ASP A 78 -2.75 -2.03 -4.51
C ASP A 78 -1.42 -1.93 -3.74
N HIS A 79 -1.32 -1.04 -2.76
CA HIS A 79 -0.09 -0.80 -1.98
C HIS A 79 -0.25 -1.01 -0.46
N CYS A 80 -1.47 -1.08 0.06
CA CYS A 80 -1.70 -1.32 1.49
C CYS A 80 -1.26 -2.74 1.88
N LYS A 81 -0.27 -2.83 2.77
CA LYS A 81 0.25 -4.11 3.31
C LYS A 81 -0.53 -4.65 4.51
N GLY A 82 -1.51 -3.91 5.01
CA GLY A 82 -2.33 -4.38 6.14
C GLY A 82 -1.62 -4.35 7.50
N CYS A 83 -0.60 -3.50 7.67
CA CYS A 83 0.24 -3.47 8.88
C CYS A 83 -0.47 -3.02 10.17
N GLY A 84 -1.68 -2.45 10.08
CA GLY A 84 -2.48 -2.03 11.24
C GLY A 84 -2.02 -0.75 11.95
N ILE A 85 -0.96 -0.07 11.49
CA ILE A 85 -0.48 1.18 12.12
C ILE A 85 -1.57 2.26 12.10
N CYS A 86 -2.24 2.44 10.96
CA CYS A 86 -3.31 3.43 10.82
C CYS A 86 -4.48 3.18 11.79
N TRP A 87 -4.79 1.91 12.06
CA TRP A 87 -5.77 1.50 13.07
C TRP A 87 -5.29 1.87 14.48
N ASN A 88 -4.06 1.50 14.84
CA ASN A 88 -3.50 1.73 16.18
C ASN A 88 -3.37 3.22 16.54
N VAL A 89 -3.10 4.09 15.57
CA VAL A 89 -2.96 5.53 15.81
C VAL A 89 -4.28 6.30 15.78
N CYS A 90 -5.37 5.68 15.32
CA CYS A 90 -6.65 6.39 15.19
C CYS A 90 -7.29 6.59 16.57
N PRO A 91 -7.47 7.84 17.06
CA PRO A 91 -8.04 8.07 18.39
C PRO A 91 -9.58 8.03 18.40
N PHE A 92 -10.21 7.70 17.25
CA PHE A 92 -11.67 7.76 17.06
C PHE A 92 -12.29 6.40 16.72
N ASP A 93 -11.50 5.32 16.75
CA ASP A 93 -11.93 3.98 16.32
C ASP A 93 -12.57 3.98 14.92
N ALA A 94 -12.06 4.86 14.03
CA ALA A 94 -12.60 5.04 12.68
C ALA A 94 -12.01 4.07 11.66
N ILE A 95 -11.18 3.14 12.10
CA ILE A 95 -10.56 2.09 11.28
C ILE A 95 -10.70 0.78 12.06
N ARG A 96 -11.05 -0.32 11.38
CA ARG A 96 -11.07 -1.68 11.94
C ARG A 96 -10.17 -2.58 11.12
N MET A 97 -9.54 -3.59 11.74
CA MET A 97 -8.83 -4.64 11.01
C MET A 97 -9.74 -5.86 10.79
N GLU A 98 -9.71 -6.41 9.57
CA GLU A 98 -10.47 -7.59 9.17
C GLU A 98 -9.58 -8.55 8.40
N LYS A 99 -9.93 -9.85 8.37
CA LYS A 99 -9.20 -10.83 7.57
C LYS A 99 -9.30 -10.49 6.09
N GLU A 100 -8.16 -10.57 5.39
CA GLU A 100 -8.17 -10.47 3.92
C GLU A 100 -8.90 -11.69 3.35
N VAL A 101 -9.91 -11.44 2.52
CA VAL A 101 -10.57 -12.48 1.73
C VAL A 101 -10.06 -12.33 0.32
N LYS A 102 -9.37 -13.35 -0.19
CA LYS A 102 -9.01 -13.40 -1.61
C LYS A 102 -10.29 -13.60 -2.41
N GLU A 103 -10.58 -12.67 -3.31
CA GLU A 103 -11.64 -12.78 -4.31
C GLU A 103 -11.29 -13.84 -5.37
#